data_AF-A0A9D4SQA5-F1
#
_entry.id   AF-A0A9D4SQA5-F1
#
_cell.length_a   1.000
_cell.length_b   1.000
_cell.length_c   1.000
_cell.angle_alpha   90.00
_cell.angle_beta   90.00
_cell.angle_gamma   90.00
#
_symmetry.space_group_name_H-M   'P 1'
#
loop_
_entity.id
_entity.type
_entity.pdbx_description
1 polymer ?
#
loop_
_entity_poly.entity_id
_entity_poly.type
_entity_poly.pdbx_seq_one_letter_code
_entity_poly.pdbx_strand_id
1 'polypeptide(L)'
;MCSCSHCQRRKNIPRKLDRQANDEHARYVDADEYQQNDLAAVIIEASTGATRMAASVKSISTEQAEEMAIALAITDPDCHSVLGETRQAVRNFAKGERALRAAKLQERKVRIKWFPAHASDASERNDNHNETAHAAMRTLTNRALATDRPTWFGAKHRMTDYNDIRKAYRLASKTIPLPHPRFSRAEAILLRQLQAASLPSPALMHRMYPKR
;
A
#
# COMPACT_ATOMS: atom_id res chain seq x y z
N MET A 1 0.87 17.73 -25.41
CA MET A 1 0.98 16.28 -25.13
C MET A 1 2.25 16.02 -24.32
N CYS A 2 2.16 15.60 -23.05
CA CYS A 2 3.36 15.34 -22.23
C CYS A 2 3.95 13.94 -22.53
N SER A 3 5.06 13.92 -23.26
CA SER A 3 5.92 12.76 -23.51
C SER A 3 6.94 12.61 -22.38
N CYS A 4 6.52 12.04 -21.24
CA CYS A 4 7.44 11.69 -20.16
C CYS A 4 7.21 10.23 -19.75
N SER A 5 8.28 9.51 -19.41
CA SER A 5 8.27 8.09 -19.04
C SER A 5 7.27 7.77 -17.92
N HIS A 6 7.02 8.71 -16.99
CA HIS A 6 6.01 8.58 -15.96
C HIS A 6 4.56 8.61 -16.51
N CYS A 7 4.31 9.45 -17.52
CA CYS A 7 3.01 9.56 -18.19
C CYS A 7 2.73 8.31 -19.05
N GLN A 8 3.73 7.78 -19.74
CA GLN A 8 3.63 6.52 -20.48
C GLN A 8 3.41 5.31 -19.55
N ARG A 9 4.06 5.27 -18.38
CA ARG A 9 3.81 4.21 -17.39
C ARG A 9 2.36 4.23 -16.89
N ARG A 10 1.81 5.39 -16.54
CA ARG A 10 0.40 5.53 -16.11
C ARG A 10 -0.59 5.07 -17.18
N LYS A 11 -0.37 5.43 -18.45
CA LYS A 11 -1.22 5.00 -19.58
C LYS A 11 -1.24 3.49 -19.80
N ASN A 12 -0.21 2.77 -19.35
CA ASN A 12 -0.09 1.32 -19.53
C ASN A 12 -0.58 0.51 -18.32
N ILE A 13 -0.91 1.15 -17.18
CA ILE A 13 -1.46 0.45 -16.01
C ILE A 13 -2.80 -0.24 -16.34
N PRO A 14 -3.80 0.39 -16.99
CA PRO A 14 -5.07 -0.27 -17.31
C PRO A 14 -4.85 -1.58 -18.09
N ARG A 15 -4.08 -1.51 -19.18
CA ARG A 15 -3.78 -2.68 -20.02
C ARG A 15 -3.06 -3.79 -19.28
N LYS A 16 -2.21 -3.45 -18.30
CA LYS A 16 -1.52 -4.45 -17.48
C LYS A 16 -2.46 -5.07 -16.46
N LEU A 17 -3.35 -4.26 -15.89
CA LEU A 17 -4.38 -4.72 -14.96
C LEU A 17 -5.31 -5.71 -15.64
N ASP A 18 -5.85 -5.36 -16.81
CA ASP A 18 -6.73 -6.25 -17.57
C ASP A 18 -6.05 -7.58 -17.94
N ARG A 19 -4.76 -7.54 -18.26
CA ARG A 19 -3.97 -8.77 -18.52
C ARG A 19 -3.76 -9.62 -17.27
N GLN A 20 -3.71 -9.03 -16.09
CA GLN A 20 -3.57 -9.81 -14.85
C GLN A 20 -4.92 -10.33 -14.36
N ALA A 21 -6.00 -9.55 -14.54
CA ALA A 21 -7.36 -10.00 -14.23
C ALA A 21 -7.77 -11.21 -15.09
N ASN A 22 -7.35 -11.25 -16.36
CA ASN A 22 -7.59 -12.40 -17.23
C ASN A 22 -6.62 -13.59 -16.99
N ASP A 23 -5.65 -13.47 -16.08
CA ASP A 23 -4.73 -14.55 -15.73
C ASP A 23 -5.25 -15.24 -14.45
N GLU A 24 -5.97 -16.35 -14.61
CA GLU A 24 -6.51 -17.15 -13.51
C GLU A 24 -5.43 -17.70 -12.57
N HIS A 25 -4.16 -17.67 -13.00
CA HIS A 25 -3.00 -18.10 -12.24
C HIS A 25 -2.22 -16.94 -11.62
N ALA A 26 -2.73 -15.71 -11.74
CA ALA A 26 -2.15 -14.54 -11.09
C ALA A 26 -2.72 -14.35 -9.67
N ARG A 27 -1.82 -14.00 -8.75
CA ARG A 27 -2.12 -13.81 -7.33
C ARG A 27 -1.56 -12.47 -6.84
N TYR A 28 -2.41 -11.68 -6.21
CA TYR A 28 -2.00 -10.51 -5.45
C TYR A 28 -1.58 -10.92 -4.05
N VAL A 29 -0.47 -10.37 -3.58
CA VAL A 29 0.06 -10.61 -2.23
C VAL A 29 0.17 -9.30 -1.47
N ASP A 30 -0.25 -9.33 -0.21
CA ASP A 30 0.01 -8.27 0.75
C ASP A 30 0.40 -8.89 2.09
N ALA A 31 1.16 -8.13 2.87
CA ALA A 31 1.42 -8.45 4.26
C ALA A 31 1.53 -7.17 5.09
N ASP A 32 1.04 -7.26 6.32
CA ASP A 32 1.10 -6.14 7.26
C ASP A 32 1.07 -6.59 8.71
N GLU A 33 1.54 -5.70 9.58
CA GLU A 33 1.54 -5.88 11.03
C GLU A 33 0.16 -5.60 11.61
N TYR A 34 -0.30 -6.50 12.48
CA TYR A 34 -1.54 -6.30 13.23
C TYR A 34 -1.33 -6.21 14.74
N GLN A 35 -0.31 -6.91 15.25
CA GLN A 35 0.14 -6.82 16.63
C GLN A 35 1.66 -6.74 16.64
N GLN A 36 2.24 -6.30 17.76
CA GLN A 36 3.68 -6.08 17.86
C GLN A 36 4.46 -7.35 17.51
N ASN A 37 5.12 -7.34 16.35
CA ASN A 37 5.85 -8.46 15.74
C ASN A 37 5.01 -9.63 15.19
N ASP A 38 3.68 -9.47 15.12
CA ASP A 38 2.79 -10.43 14.49
C ASP A 38 2.19 -9.79 13.23
N LEU A 39 2.49 -10.40 12.09
CA LEU A 39 2.04 -9.97 10.78
C LEU A 39 1.08 -10.99 10.17
N ALA A 40 0.21 -10.52 9.30
CA ALA A 40 -0.62 -11.39 8.47
C ALA A 40 -0.19 -11.24 7.02
N ALA A 41 -0.06 -12.37 6.32
CA ALA A 41 0.19 -12.47 4.90
C ALA A 41 -1.08 -13.01 4.22
N VAL A 42 -1.48 -12.41 3.11
CA VAL A 42 -2.70 -12.78 2.37
C VAL A 42 -2.42 -12.90 0.89
N ILE A 43 -3.13 -13.84 0.26
CA ILE A 43 -3.11 -14.08 -1.17
C ILE A 43 -4.52 -13.93 -1.72
N ILE A 44 -4.67 -13.09 -2.73
CA ILE A 44 -5.93 -12.83 -3.44
C ILE A 44 -5.80 -13.29 -4.90
N GLU A 45 -6.84 -13.92 -5.42
CA GLU A 45 -6.96 -14.24 -6.85
C GLU A 45 -7.12 -12.97 -7.69
N ALA A 46 -6.31 -12.81 -8.74
CA ALA A 46 -6.37 -11.62 -9.59
C ALA A 46 -7.63 -11.52 -10.45
N SER A 47 -8.26 -12.66 -10.78
CA SER A 47 -9.45 -12.73 -11.63
C SER A 47 -10.75 -12.48 -10.87
N THR A 48 -10.84 -12.97 -9.62
CA THR A 48 -12.08 -12.95 -8.83
C THR A 48 -12.04 -11.96 -7.67
N GLY A 49 -10.84 -11.56 -7.22
CA GLY A 49 -10.67 -10.83 -5.98
C GLY A 49 -10.90 -11.67 -4.72
N ALA A 50 -11.07 -12.99 -4.85
CA ALA A 50 -11.31 -13.87 -3.72
C ALA A 50 -10.03 -14.16 -2.93
N THR A 51 -10.16 -14.24 -1.60
CA THR A 51 -9.07 -14.67 -0.72
C THR A 51 -8.79 -16.15 -0.91
N ARG A 52 -7.60 -16.48 -1.40
CA ARG A 52 -7.17 -17.87 -1.63
C ARG A 52 -6.63 -18.50 -0.36
N MET A 53 -5.69 -17.79 0.27
CA MET A 53 -4.92 -18.27 1.41
C MET A 53 -4.47 -17.10 2.28
N ALA A 54 -4.26 -17.37 3.56
CA ALA A 54 -3.69 -16.43 4.50
C ALA A 54 -2.86 -17.16 5.55
N ALA A 55 -1.87 -16.47 6.12
CA ALA A 55 -1.04 -17.00 7.19
C ALA A 55 -0.66 -15.90 8.18
N SER A 56 -0.52 -16.29 9.45
CA SER A 56 0.12 -15.46 10.47
C SER A 56 1.63 -15.70 10.46
N VAL A 57 2.41 -14.63 10.47
CA VAL A 57 3.86 -14.63 10.40
C VAL A 57 4.40 -13.85 11.59
N LYS A 58 5.18 -14.51 12.44
CA LYS A 58 5.96 -13.79 13.46
C LYS A 58 7.19 -13.18 12.81
N SER A 59 7.24 -11.86 12.71
CA SER A 59 8.42 -11.15 12.22
C SER A 59 8.45 -9.72 12.76
N ILE A 60 9.63 -9.13 12.78
CA ILE A 60 9.85 -7.74 13.18
C ILE A 60 9.94 -6.78 11.97
N SER A 61 9.88 -7.31 10.75
CA SER A 61 10.04 -6.56 9.50
C SER A 61 8.87 -6.82 8.57
N THR A 62 8.28 -5.74 8.08
CA THR A 62 7.23 -5.79 7.07
C THR A 62 7.73 -6.42 5.77
N GLU A 63 8.97 -6.12 5.36
CA GLU A 63 9.57 -6.69 4.17
C GLU A 63 9.66 -8.22 4.27
N GLN A 64 10.03 -8.75 5.44
CA GLN A 64 10.06 -10.19 5.67
C GLN A 64 8.67 -10.81 5.60
N ALA A 65 7.64 -10.16 6.13
CA ALA A 65 6.28 -10.68 6.05
C ALA A 65 5.76 -10.70 4.60
N GLU A 66 6.12 -9.73 3.78
CA GLU A 66 5.79 -9.74 2.35
C GLU A 66 6.57 -10.80 1.58
N GLU A 67 7.84 -11.04 1.91
CA GLU A 67 8.59 -12.19 1.38
C GLU A 67 7.92 -13.53 1.74
N MET A 68 7.37 -13.63 2.95
CA MET A 68 6.57 -14.80 3.36
C MET A 68 5.24 -14.88 2.59
N ALA A 69 4.59 -13.76 2.27
CA ALA A 69 3.40 -13.76 1.41
C ALA A 69 3.71 -14.23 -0.01
N ILE A 70 4.87 -13.83 -0.57
CA ILE A 70 5.36 -14.34 -1.85
C ILE A 70 5.64 -15.85 -1.76
N ALA A 71 6.31 -16.29 -0.70
CA ALA A 71 6.58 -17.72 -0.49
C ALA A 71 5.29 -18.54 -0.36
N LEU A 72 4.29 -18.02 0.37
CA LEU A 72 2.97 -18.62 0.49
C LEU A 72 2.28 -18.72 -0.87
N ALA A 73 2.38 -17.69 -1.72
CA ALA A 73 1.80 -17.72 -3.06
C ALA A 73 2.46 -18.77 -3.96
N ILE A 74 3.77 -19.00 -3.81
CA ILE A 74 4.49 -20.06 -4.52
C ILE A 74 4.01 -21.45 -4.10
N THR A 75 3.51 -21.61 -2.87
CA THR A 75 2.96 -22.90 -2.41
C THR A 75 1.59 -23.22 -3.01
N ASP A 76 0.86 -22.23 -3.55
CA ASP A 76 -0.36 -22.45 -4.31
C ASP A 76 -0.02 -23.11 -5.65
N PRO A 77 -0.44 -24.37 -5.91
CA PRO A 77 -0.12 -25.10 -7.13
C PRO A 77 -0.69 -24.41 -8.39
N ASP A 78 -1.73 -23.58 -8.23
CA ASP A 78 -2.35 -22.87 -9.34
C ASP A 78 -1.72 -21.50 -9.60
N CYS A 79 -0.74 -21.07 -8.78
CA CYS A 79 -0.08 -19.77 -8.94
C CYS A 79 1.09 -19.85 -9.95
N HIS A 80 1.04 -19.01 -10.99
CA HIS A 80 2.12 -18.81 -11.97
C HIS A 80 2.68 -17.39 -11.97
N SER A 81 1.90 -16.41 -11.50
CA SER A 81 2.32 -15.01 -11.41
C SER A 81 2.00 -14.44 -10.02
N VAL A 82 2.98 -13.85 -9.34
CA VAL A 82 2.80 -13.16 -8.05
C VAL A 82 2.92 -11.65 -8.26
N LEU A 83 1.96 -10.90 -7.73
CA LEU A 83 1.83 -9.45 -7.86
C LEU A 83 1.92 -8.82 -6.46
N GLY A 84 2.96 -8.03 -6.21
CA GLY A 84 3.16 -7.38 -4.92
C GLY A 84 3.45 -5.88 -5.06
N GLU A 85 3.08 -5.12 -4.03
CA GLU A 85 3.25 -3.67 -3.98
C GLU A 85 4.66 -3.22 -3.61
N THR A 86 5.44 -4.08 -2.94
CA THR A 86 6.74 -3.68 -2.40
C THR A 86 7.89 -4.13 -3.29
N ARG A 87 8.58 -3.13 -3.85
CA ARG A 87 9.76 -3.35 -4.68
C ARG A 87 10.90 -4.00 -3.93
N GLN A 88 11.01 -3.73 -2.63
CA GLN A 88 12.10 -4.26 -1.80
C GLN A 88 11.95 -5.77 -1.59
N ALA A 89 10.77 -6.26 -1.22
CA ALA A 89 10.47 -7.70 -1.13
C ALA A 89 10.72 -8.43 -2.46
N VAL A 90 10.27 -7.87 -3.60
CA VAL A 90 10.55 -8.44 -4.93
C VAL A 90 12.05 -8.51 -5.22
N ARG A 91 12.82 -7.49 -4.83
CA ARG A 91 14.28 -7.45 -5.02
C ARG A 91 15.00 -8.43 -4.11
N ASN A 92 14.63 -8.50 -2.84
CA ASN A 92 15.20 -9.44 -1.87
C ASN A 92 14.91 -10.88 -2.30
N PHE A 93 13.69 -11.14 -2.80
CA PHE A 93 13.34 -12.42 -3.39
C PHE A 93 14.24 -12.76 -4.59
N ALA A 94 14.46 -11.81 -5.50
CA ALA A 94 15.35 -12.04 -6.64
C ALA A 94 16.82 -12.29 -6.23
N LYS A 95 17.26 -11.74 -5.10
CA LYS A 95 18.62 -11.93 -4.56
C LYS A 95 18.80 -13.23 -3.76
N GLY A 96 17.72 -13.88 -3.35
CA GLY A 96 17.80 -15.14 -2.61
C GLY A 96 18.03 -15.01 -1.11
N GLU A 97 17.70 -13.86 -0.50
CA GLU A 97 17.89 -13.63 0.94
C GLU A 97 16.84 -14.34 1.84
N ARG A 98 17.31 -14.79 3.01
CA ARG A 98 16.66 -15.33 4.24
C ARG A 98 15.29 -16.06 4.18
N ALA A 99 14.21 -15.51 3.63
CA ALA A 99 12.90 -16.18 3.57
C ALA A 99 12.80 -17.26 2.45
N LEU A 100 13.74 -17.26 1.51
CA LEU A 100 13.74 -18.14 0.33
C LEU A 100 14.00 -19.63 0.57
N ARG A 101 14.47 -20.07 1.75
CA ARG A 101 14.82 -21.48 1.91
C ARG A 101 13.61 -22.40 1.72
N ALA A 102 12.41 -21.97 2.10
CA ALA A 102 11.20 -22.76 1.94
C ALA A 102 10.69 -22.78 0.49
N ALA A 103 10.70 -21.65 -0.22
CA ALA A 103 10.21 -21.57 -1.59
C ALA A 103 11.18 -22.23 -2.60
N LYS A 104 12.50 -22.20 -2.34
CA LYS A 104 13.51 -22.88 -3.17
C LYS A 104 13.37 -24.41 -3.20
N LEU A 105 12.64 -25.00 -2.26
CA LEU A 105 12.36 -26.45 -2.24
C LEU A 105 11.32 -26.85 -3.29
N GLN A 106 10.63 -25.89 -3.88
CA GLN A 106 9.71 -26.15 -4.99
C GLN A 106 10.44 -25.82 -6.29
N GLU A 107 10.69 -26.81 -7.15
CA GLU A 107 11.28 -26.65 -8.49
C GLU A 107 10.33 -25.93 -9.48
N ARG A 108 9.50 -25.00 -8.99
CA ARG A 108 8.45 -24.31 -9.76
C ARG A 108 8.95 -22.96 -10.27
N LYS A 109 8.67 -22.66 -11.54
CA LYS A 109 8.98 -21.37 -12.17
C LYS A 109 7.79 -20.41 -12.01
N VAL A 110 7.82 -19.59 -10.96
CA VAL A 110 6.80 -18.55 -10.70
C VAL A 110 7.35 -17.17 -11.07
N ARG A 111 6.55 -16.35 -11.77
CA ARG A 111 6.95 -14.98 -12.17
C ARG A 111 6.51 -13.97 -11.12
N ILE A 112 7.46 -13.25 -10.53
CA ILE A 112 7.15 -12.20 -9.56
C ILE A 112 7.21 -10.84 -10.27
N LYS A 113 6.13 -10.07 -10.16
CA LYS A 113 6.01 -8.74 -10.77
C LYS A 113 5.67 -7.72 -9.70
N TRP A 114 6.35 -6.58 -9.75
CA TRP A 114 5.94 -5.42 -8.99
C TRP A 114 4.71 -4.76 -9.64
N PHE A 115 3.65 -4.53 -8.86
CA PHE A 115 2.44 -3.86 -9.31
C PHE A 115 2.06 -2.73 -8.33
N PRO A 116 1.79 -1.50 -8.79
CA PRO A 116 1.55 -0.37 -7.89
C PRO A 116 0.26 -0.55 -7.06
N ALA A 117 0.35 -0.22 -5.77
CA ALA A 117 -0.79 0.03 -4.90
C ALA A 117 -1.57 1.27 -5.34
N HIS A 118 -2.83 1.37 -4.93
CA HIS A 118 -3.70 2.54 -5.18
C HIS A 118 -3.83 2.92 -6.66
N ALA A 119 -3.98 1.89 -7.49
CA ALA A 119 -4.31 2.02 -8.90
C ALA A 119 -5.67 1.37 -9.21
N SER A 120 -6.59 1.40 -8.24
CA SER A 120 -7.97 0.92 -8.36
C SER A 120 -8.71 1.65 -9.47
N ASP A 121 -8.54 2.97 -9.58
CA ASP A 121 -9.14 3.78 -10.67
C ASP A 121 -8.42 3.62 -12.03
N ALA A 122 -7.52 2.65 -12.18
CA ALA A 122 -6.73 2.54 -13.41
C ALA A 122 -7.47 1.84 -14.56
N SER A 123 -8.48 1.01 -14.29
CA SER A 123 -9.32 0.38 -15.33
C SER A 123 -10.79 0.54 -14.97
N GLU A 124 -11.64 0.73 -15.97
CA GLU A 124 -13.10 0.75 -15.80
C GLU A 124 -13.68 -0.68 -15.69
N ARG A 125 -12.90 -1.71 -16.02
CA ARG A 125 -13.39 -3.09 -16.17
C ARG A 125 -12.95 -4.05 -15.07
N ASN A 126 -11.77 -3.84 -14.52
CA ASN A 126 -11.16 -4.76 -13.58
C ASN A 126 -10.56 -3.98 -12.41
N ASP A 127 -10.69 -4.52 -11.21
CA ASP A 127 -10.18 -3.89 -10.01
C ASP A 127 -8.72 -4.25 -9.75
N ASN A 128 -8.00 -3.33 -9.13
CA ASN A 128 -6.69 -3.63 -8.56
C ASN A 128 -6.86 -4.27 -7.18
N HIS A 129 -6.78 -5.60 -7.13
CA HIS A 129 -6.95 -6.35 -5.89
C HIS A 129 -5.79 -6.22 -4.88
N ASN A 130 -4.81 -5.32 -5.09
CA ASN A 130 -3.90 -4.90 -4.02
C ASN A 130 -4.68 -4.34 -2.81
N GLU A 131 -5.68 -3.49 -3.05
CA GLU A 131 -6.48 -2.92 -1.96
C GLU A 131 -7.40 -3.97 -1.32
N THR A 132 -7.89 -4.91 -2.12
CA THR A 132 -8.62 -6.10 -1.64
C THR A 132 -7.76 -6.97 -0.75
N ALA A 133 -6.48 -7.22 -1.11
CA ALA A 133 -5.55 -7.98 -0.30
C ALA A 133 -5.28 -7.30 1.04
N HIS A 134 -5.08 -5.99 1.02
CA HIS A 134 -4.93 -5.18 2.22
C HIS A 134 -6.19 -5.24 3.11
N ALA A 135 -7.37 -5.06 2.53
CA ALA A 135 -8.63 -5.12 3.28
C ALA A 135 -8.86 -6.52 3.87
N ALA A 136 -8.65 -7.58 3.09
CA ALA A 136 -8.79 -8.96 3.55
C ALA A 136 -7.83 -9.26 4.72
N MET A 137 -6.58 -8.82 4.62
CA MET A 137 -5.61 -8.91 5.70
C MET A 137 -6.13 -8.23 6.98
N ARG A 138 -6.64 -7.00 6.90
CA ARG A 138 -7.21 -6.30 8.07
C ARG A 138 -8.41 -7.02 8.66
N THR A 139 -9.27 -7.61 7.82
CA THR A 139 -10.42 -8.38 8.33
C THR A 139 -10.02 -9.66 9.05
N LEU A 140 -8.94 -10.31 8.62
CA LEU A 140 -8.42 -11.53 9.26
C LEU A 140 -7.79 -11.24 10.62
N THR A 141 -7.13 -10.09 10.74
CA THR A 141 -6.40 -9.71 11.96
C THR A 141 -7.28 -9.08 13.02
N ASN A 142 -8.34 -8.37 12.63
CA ASN A 142 -9.35 -7.82 13.54
C ASN A 142 -10.18 -8.89 14.31
N ARG A 143 -9.98 -10.19 14.03
CA ARG A 143 -10.60 -11.29 14.78
C ARG A 143 -9.77 -11.75 15.99
N ALA A 144 -8.49 -11.41 16.06
CA ALA A 144 -7.67 -11.69 17.23
C ALA A 144 -7.94 -10.62 18.30
N LEU A 145 -8.05 -11.04 19.57
CA LEU A 145 -8.40 -10.19 20.72
C LEU A 145 -7.73 -8.81 20.65
N ALA A 146 -8.57 -7.77 20.69
CA ALA A 146 -8.17 -6.38 20.67
C ALA A 146 -7.17 -6.12 21.80
N THR A 147 -5.89 -6.02 21.46
CA THR A 147 -4.98 -5.22 22.25
C THR A 147 -5.44 -3.78 22.14
N ASP A 148 -5.64 -3.11 23.28
CA ASP A 148 -6.05 -1.71 23.48
C ASP A 148 -5.15 -0.64 22.80
N ARG A 149 -4.32 -1.04 21.83
CA ARG A 149 -3.37 -0.18 21.14
C ARG A 149 -3.94 0.30 19.81
N PRO A 150 -3.81 1.61 19.50
CA PRO A 150 -4.21 2.12 18.19
C PRO A 150 -3.45 1.43 17.07
N THR A 151 -4.18 0.96 16.05
CA THR A 151 -3.68 0.27 14.85
C THR A 151 -2.71 1.10 13.98
N TRP A 152 -2.39 2.34 14.35
CA TRP A 152 -1.58 3.28 13.56
C TRP A 152 -0.07 3.25 13.91
N PHE A 153 0.37 2.35 14.80
CA PHE A 153 1.77 2.24 15.23
C PHE A 153 2.56 1.06 14.61
N GLY A 154 1.96 0.32 13.68
CA GLY A 154 2.63 -0.77 12.97
C GLY A 154 3.86 -0.27 12.19
N ALA A 155 4.94 -1.04 12.19
CA ALA A 155 6.22 -0.77 11.57
C ALA A 155 6.09 -0.37 10.08
N LYS A 156 5.15 -0.95 9.34
CA LYS A 156 4.86 -0.63 7.92
C LYS A 156 4.40 0.82 7.73
N HIS A 157 3.56 1.33 8.65
CA HIS A 157 2.90 2.63 8.53
C HIS A 157 3.62 3.76 9.27
N ARG A 158 4.79 3.49 9.86
CA ARG A 158 5.57 4.53 10.52
C ARG A 158 6.13 5.49 9.49
N MET A 159 5.75 6.76 9.62
CA MET A 159 6.27 7.85 8.81
C MET A 159 7.70 8.19 9.25
N THR A 160 8.68 7.43 8.77
CA THR A 160 10.11 7.61 9.12
C THR A 160 10.88 8.46 8.10
N ASP A 161 10.44 8.48 6.82
CA ASP A 161 11.03 9.31 5.78
C ASP A 161 10.37 10.70 5.68
N TYR A 162 11.19 11.71 5.36
CA TYR A 162 10.76 13.08 5.11
C TYR A 162 9.67 13.18 4.04
N ASN A 163 9.76 12.37 2.97
CA ASN A 163 8.75 12.39 1.91
C ASN A 163 7.41 11.89 2.39
N ASP A 164 7.38 10.87 3.24
CA ASP A 164 6.16 10.27 3.75
C ASP A 164 5.51 11.18 4.79
N ILE A 165 6.31 11.84 5.63
CA ILE A 165 5.88 12.95 6.49
C ILE A 165 5.19 14.03 5.66
N ARG A 166 5.86 14.53 4.61
CA ARG A 166 5.32 15.59 3.74
C ARG A 166 4.04 15.14 3.02
N LYS A 167 3.98 13.89 2.53
CA LYS A 167 2.78 13.35 1.88
C LYS A 167 1.62 13.25 2.85
N ALA A 168 1.83 12.81 4.08
CA ALA A 168 0.77 12.72 5.07
C ALA A 168 0.15 14.09 5.36
N TYR A 169 0.97 15.13 5.59
CA TYR A 169 0.47 16.50 5.75
C TYR A 169 -0.27 17.01 4.49
N ARG A 170 0.19 16.64 3.30
CA ARG A 170 -0.49 16.96 2.05
C ARG A 170 -1.83 16.22 1.88
N LEU A 171 -1.92 14.97 2.32
CA LEU A 171 -3.14 14.16 2.21
C LEU A 171 -4.16 14.58 3.28
N ALA A 172 -3.71 14.87 4.50
CA ALA A 172 -4.55 15.41 5.57
C ALA A 172 -5.18 16.76 5.18
N SER A 173 -4.46 17.59 4.41
CA SER A 173 -4.98 18.87 3.91
C SER A 173 -5.96 18.77 2.73
N LYS A 174 -6.24 17.57 2.20
CA LYS A 174 -7.25 17.35 1.13
C LYS A 174 -8.70 17.34 1.62
N THR A 175 -8.94 17.44 2.91
CA THR A 175 -10.30 17.54 3.48
C THR A 175 -11.01 18.83 3.08
N ILE A 176 -10.25 19.89 2.76
CA ILE A 176 -10.78 21.18 2.29
C ILE A 176 -10.47 21.31 0.78
N PRO A 177 -11.48 21.59 -0.08
CA PRO A 177 -11.31 21.61 -1.53
C PRO A 177 -10.38 22.73 -1.99
N LEU A 178 -9.72 22.56 -3.15
CA LEU A 178 -8.85 23.58 -3.74
C LEU A 178 -9.61 24.90 -3.98
N PRO A 179 -8.91 26.06 -3.92
CA PRO A 179 -9.54 27.35 -4.21
C PRO A 179 -10.20 27.35 -5.59
N HIS A 180 -11.47 27.73 -5.65
CA HIS A 180 -12.18 27.88 -6.91
C HIS A 180 -11.57 29.03 -7.73
N PRO A 181 -11.49 28.95 -9.08
CA PRO A 181 -10.90 30.00 -9.92
C PRO A 181 -11.54 31.39 -9.79
N ARG A 182 -12.74 31.47 -9.21
CA ARG A 182 -13.47 32.74 -8.96
C ARG A 182 -13.06 33.41 -7.65
N PHE A 183 -12.24 32.77 -6.81
CA PHE A 183 -11.72 33.39 -5.59
C PHE A 183 -10.69 34.46 -5.95
N SER A 184 -10.75 35.57 -5.21
CA SER A 184 -9.65 36.53 -5.21
C SER A 184 -8.37 35.86 -4.69
N ARG A 185 -7.23 36.47 -5.02
CA ARG A 185 -5.93 35.98 -4.53
C ARG A 185 -5.87 35.90 -3.01
N ALA A 186 -6.49 36.85 -2.30
CA ALA A 186 -6.53 36.89 -0.84
C ALA A 186 -7.35 35.72 -0.26
N GLU A 187 -8.54 35.46 -0.80
CA GLU A 187 -9.40 34.35 -0.39
C GLU A 187 -8.74 32.99 -0.68
N ALA A 188 -8.07 32.86 -1.83
CA ALA A 188 -7.33 31.65 -2.17
C ALA A 188 -6.15 31.39 -1.22
N ILE A 189 -5.44 32.44 -0.77
CA ILE A 189 -4.38 32.33 0.24
C ILE A 189 -4.98 31.92 1.59
N LEU A 190 -6.07 32.55 2.00
CA LEU A 190 -6.74 32.26 3.27
C LEU A 190 -7.26 30.82 3.32
N LEU A 191 -7.85 30.33 2.23
CA LEU A 191 -8.27 28.94 2.10
C LEU A 191 -7.09 27.96 2.15
N ARG A 192 -5.94 28.30 1.56
CA ARG A 192 -4.72 27.47 1.67
C ARG A 192 -4.16 27.44 3.09
N GLN A 193 -4.25 28.55 3.81
CA GLN A 193 -3.85 28.60 5.22
C GLN A 193 -4.79 27.78 6.10
N LEU A 194 -6.09 27.79 5.82
CA LEU A 194 -7.06 26.90 6.46
C LEU A 194 -6.79 25.42 6.14
N GLN A 195 -6.55 25.08 4.87
CA GLN A 195 -6.17 23.73 4.43
C GLN A 195 -4.94 23.20 5.17
N ALA A 196 -3.95 24.06 5.41
CA ALA A 196 -2.71 23.71 6.08
C ALA A 196 -2.77 23.87 7.62
N ALA A 197 -3.94 24.20 8.19
CA ALA A 197 -4.12 24.54 9.61
C ALA A 197 -3.11 25.60 10.12
N SER A 198 -2.69 26.51 9.23
CA SER A 198 -1.69 27.55 9.48
C SER A 198 -2.26 28.96 9.44
N LEU A 199 -3.60 29.10 9.44
CA LEU A 199 -4.26 30.38 9.56
C LEU A 199 -3.86 31.03 10.90
N PRO A 200 -3.32 32.26 10.89
CA PRO A 200 -2.94 32.95 12.12
C PRO A 200 -4.19 33.23 12.95
N SER A 201 -4.38 32.41 13.98
CA SER A 201 -5.41 32.57 15.01
C SER A 201 -4.73 32.88 16.34
N PRO A 202 -5.40 33.56 17.29
CA PRO A 202 -4.84 33.82 18.61
C PRO A 202 -4.31 32.55 19.29
N ALA A 203 -5.01 31.41 19.14
CA ALA A 203 -4.58 30.11 19.66
C ALA A 203 -3.29 29.59 19.01
N LEU A 204 -3.15 29.73 17.69
CA LEU A 204 -1.93 29.34 16.96
C LEU A 204 -0.75 30.27 17.32
N MET A 205 -1.02 31.58 17.37
CA MET A 205 -0.02 32.60 17.70
C MET A 205 0.49 32.45 19.14
N HIS A 206 -0.39 32.17 20.09
CA HIS A 206 -0.01 31.86 21.48
C HIS A 206 0.82 30.56 21.57
N ARG A 207 0.56 29.56 20.72
CA ARG A 207 1.41 28.35 20.65
C ARG A 207 2.79 28.62 20.04
N MET A 208 2.87 29.46 19.01
CA MET A 208 4.14 29.83 18.35
C MET A 208 4.97 30.80 19.20
N TYR A 209 4.30 31.70 19.92
CA TYR A 209 4.89 32.76 20.74
C TYR A 209 4.25 32.79 22.13
N PRO A 210 4.53 31.80 23.01
CA PRO A 210 3.84 31.64 24.30
C PRO A 210 4.17 32.69 25.37
N LYS A 211 5.03 33.67 25.04
CA LYS A 211 5.47 34.74 25.95
C LYS A 211 5.03 36.14 25.50
N ARG A 212 4.04 36.21 24.61
CA ARG A 212 3.36 37.45 24.22
C ARG A 212 1.90 37.37 24.59
#